data_AF-A0A1J0R952-F1
#
_entry.id   AF-A0A1J0R952-F1
#
_cell.length_a   1.000
_cell.length_b   1.000
_cell.length_c   1.000
_cell.angle_alpha   90.00
_cell.angle_beta   90.00
_cell.angle_gamma   90.00
#
_symmetry.space_group_name_H-M   'P 1'
#
loop_
_entity.id
_entity.type
_entity.pdbx_description
1 polymer ?
#
loop_
_entity_poly.entity_id
_entity_poly.type
_entity_poly.pdbx_seq_one_letter_code
_entity_poly.pdbx_strand_id
1 'polypeptide(L)'
;MQQPANSDKTELSKLLRALVYNLENDTEPAKPGEKMIWSHFAEQTAGTIDCYKGDKPAKLITAVRDAARAGGAILDRIETQHTISTITHDCLSPNDAGGPPATGNTNLQSMEAKCVSDWTAVKPKKEATVAVSHVGLQGELSRNNAHSELSNGDHKCNSNSADIAVKLLHGDTGTSLAANNPKLVAEIFKLTDNGITTEGLANVAAKQQTNPYVYHIVQAVKASEETITLEDVSTLYKAKPSNSPKSVARVHFLGTIHTDTTRDTDVPDKIQTAFGSPEEYTAI
;
A
#
# COMPACT_ATOMS: atom_id res chain seq x y z
N MET A 1 -4.21 -4.22 10.46
CA MET A 1 -3.51 -3.02 9.99
C MET A 1 -4.40 -1.88 10.39
N GLN A 2 -4.12 -1.30 11.55
CA GLN A 2 -4.78 -0.08 12.00
C GLN A 2 -4.18 1.07 11.20
N GLN A 3 -5.03 1.91 10.63
CA GLN A 3 -4.59 3.13 9.98
C GLN A 3 -3.94 4.05 11.04
N PRO A 4 -2.91 4.84 10.68
CA PRO A 4 -2.24 5.73 11.62
C PRO A 4 -3.21 6.70 12.36
N ALA A 5 -4.28 7.13 11.67
CA ALA A 5 -5.33 7.97 12.25
C ALA A 5 -6.15 7.29 13.36
N ASN A 6 -6.20 5.95 13.38
CA ASN A 6 -6.89 5.19 14.42
C ASN A 6 -6.00 4.99 15.65
N SER A 7 -4.68 4.89 15.47
CA SER A 7 -3.72 4.94 16.59
C SER A 7 -3.69 6.33 17.24
N ASP A 8 -3.74 7.42 16.46
CA ASP A 8 -3.84 8.79 17.00
C ASP A 8 -5.04 8.97 17.92
N LYS A 9 -6.24 8.55 17.48
CA LYS A 9 -7.45 8.65 18.30
C LYS A 9 -7.37 7.82 19.56
N THR A 10 -6.68 6.68 19.51
CA THR A 10 -6.55 5.78 20.65
C THR A 10 -5.60 6.36 21.70
N GLU A 11 -4.42 6.81 21.29
CA GLU A 11 -3.43 7.40 22.21
C GLU A 11 -3.86 8.77 22.73
N LEU A 12 -4.47 9.62 21.89
CA LEU A 12 -5.08 10.87 22.35
C LEU A 12 -6.25 10.61 23.31
N SER A 13 -7.07 9.58 23.07
CA SER A 13 -8.13 9.21 24.01
C SER A 13 -7.59 8.65 25.32
N LYS A 14 -6.48 7.92 25.32
CA LYS A 14 -5.81 7.44 26.55
C LYS A 14 -5.21 8.61 27.31
N LEU A 15 -4.52 9.53 26.62
CA LEU A 15 -4.02 10.77 27.22
C LEU A 15 -5.15 11.59 27.84
N LEU A 16 -6.25 11.81 27.11
CA LEU A 16 -7.40 12.54 27.62
C LEU A 16 -8.08 11.83 28.80
N ARG A 17 -8.19 10.49 28.79
CA ARG A 17 -8.71 9.72 29.94
C ARG A 17 -7.80 9.87 31.16
N ALA A 18 -6.50 9.76 30.99
CA ALA A 18 -5.54 9.88 32.07
C ALA A 18 -5.49 11.30 32.66
N LEU A 19 -5.63 12.34 31.82
CA LEU A 19 -5.75 13.74 32.26
C LEU A 19 -7.09 14.03 32.95
N VAL A 20 -8.20 13.49 32.45
CA VAL A 20 -9.54 13.64 33.06
C VAL A 20 -9.62 12.91 34.40
N TYR A 21 -9.06 11.70 34.51
CA TYR A 21 -8.97 10.96 35.77
C TYR A 21 -8.22 11.75 36.85
N ASN A 22 -7.19 12.52 36.46
CA ASN A 22 -6.48 13.37 37.39
C ASN A 22 -7.31 14.60 37.82
N LEU A 23 -7.91 15.30 36.86
CA LEU A 23 -8.80 16.45 37.12
C LEU A 23 -10.02 16.10 37.98
N GLU A 24 -10.51 14.86 37.91
CA GLU A 24 -11.67 14.39 38.68
C GLU A 24 -11.29 13.95 40.12
N ASN A 25 -10.04 13.55 40.35
CA ASN A 25 -9.52 13.09 41.65
C ASN A 25 -8.56 14.12 42.31
N ASP A 26 -8.65 15.39 41.92
CA ASP A 26 -7.66 16.46 42.13
C ASP A 26 -7.63 17.03 43.57
N THR A 27 -7.48 16.17 44.57
CA THR A 27 -7.19 16.56 45.97
C THR A 27 -5.73 16.37 46.37
N GLU A 28 -4.90 15.72 45.53
CA GLU A 28 -3.48 15.47 45.79
C GLU A 28 -2.59 15.68 44.54
N PRO A 29 -1.33 16.11 44.68
CA PRO A 29 -0.41 16.26 43.55
C PRO A 29 -0.20 14.92 42.80
N ALA A 30 -0.25 14.97 41.47
CA ALA A 30 -0.04 13.80 40.61
C ALA A 30 1.25 13.03 40.96
N LYS A 31 1.10 11.71 41.12
CA LYS A 31 2.20 10.82 41.51
C LYS A 31 3.23 10.73 40.36
N PRO A 32 4.50 10.46 40.65
CA PRO A 32 5.53 10.30 39.61
C PRO A 32 5.16 9.28 38.52
N GLY A 33 4.43 8.21 38.87
CA GLY A 33 3.96 7.20 37.92
C GLY A 33 2.95 7.74 36.91
N GLU A 34 2.00 8.56 37.37
CA GLU A 34 0.98 9.19 36.52
C GLU A 34 1.63 10.18 35.54
N LYS A 35 2.55 11.02 36.03
CA LYS A 35 3.31 11.97 35.19
C LYS A 35 4.12 11.27 34.10
N MET A 36 4.70 10.12 34.43
CA MET A 36 5.43 9.27 33.50
C MET A 36 4.49 8.72 32.41
N ILE A 37 3.32 8.20 32.77
CA ILE A 37 2.34 7.67 31.81
C ILE A 37 1.77 8.78 30.91
N TRP A 38 1.47 9.96 31.45
CA TRP A 38 1.02 11.08 30.62
C TRP A 38 2.09 11.55 29.65
N SER A 39 3.34 11.65 30.11
CA SER A 39 4.46 12.03 29.25
C SER A 39 4.69 10.98 28.17
N HIS A 40 4.54 9.70 28.50
CA HIS A 40 4.58 8.62 27.52
C HIS A 40 3.49 8.77 26.46
N PHE A 41 2.23 8.93 26.86
CA PHE A 41 1.12 9.12 25.90
C PHE A 41 1.23 10.43 25.12
N ALA A 42 1.77 11.49 25.73
CA ALA A 42 2.06 12.75 25.04
C ALA A 42 3.18 12.59 24.00
N GLU A 43 4.25 11.86 24.31
CA GLU A 43 5.32 11.51 23.36
C GLU A 43 4.81 10.59 22.24
N GLN A 44 3.99 9.58 22.54
CA GLN A 44 3.38 8.74 21.51
C GLN A 44 2.43 9.54 20.63
N THR A 45 1.60 10.41 21.21
CA THR A 45 0.72 11.30 20.45
C THR A 45 1.51 12.28 19.59
N ALA A 46 2.59 12.88 20.13
CA ALA A 46 3.49 13.74 19.38
C ALA A 46 4.19 12.99 18.24
N GLY A 47 4.71 11.79 18.47
CA GLY A 47 5.32 10.95 17.43
C GLY A 47 4.34 10.51 16.35
N THR A 48 3.08 10.28 16.72
CA THR A 48 2.02 9.94 15.76
C THR A 48 1.60 11.20 14.96
N ILE A 49 1.54 12.38 15.58
CA ILE A 49 1.35 13.67 14.90
C ILE A 49 2.55 14.02 14.01
N ASP A 50 3.77 13.77 14.44
CA ASP A 50 5.00 13.99 13.66
C ASP A 50 5.04 13.06 12.46
N CYS A 51 4.45 11.87 12.57
CA CYS A 51 4.22 11.01 11.41
C CYS A 51 3.33 11.67 10.34
N TYR A 52 2.43 12.58 10.72
CA TYR A 52 1.62 13.40 9.79
C TYR A 52 2.29 14.70 9.37
N LYS A 53 3.33 15.16 10.08
CA LYS A 53 4.14 16.33 9.70
C LYS A 53 5.39 15.95 8.90
N GLY A 54 5.80 14.68 8.93
CA GLY A 54 6.96 14.14 8.22
C GLY A 54 6.68 13.83 6.74
N ASP A 55 7.51 12.97 6.15
CA ASP A 55 7.44 12.60 4.72
C ASP A 55 6.37 11.53 4.41
N LYS A 56 5.84 10.86 5.43
CA LYS A 56 4.90 9.74 5.26
C LYS A 56 3.61 10.10 4.52
N PRO A 57 2.93 11.24 4.77
CA PRO A 57 1.78 11.64 3.96
C PRO A 57 2.15 11.81 2.48
N ALA A 58 3.31 12.40 2.19
CA ALA A 58 3.78 12.56 0.82
C ALA A 58 4.09 11.20 0.16
N LYS A 59 4.66 10.24 0.90
CA LYS A 59 4.88 8.85 0.45
C LYS A 59 3.56 8.13 0.15
N LEU A 60 2.57 8.22 1.04
CA LEU A 60 1.26 7.59 0.84
C LEU A 60 0.48 8.23 -0.31
N ILE A 61 0.50 9.55 -0.45
CA ILE A 61 -0.12 10.25 -1.58
C ILE A 61 0.56 9.82 -2.90
N THR A 62 1.88 9.73 -2.91
CA THR A 62 2.66 9.24 -4.07
C THR A 62 2.28 7.81 -4.42
N ALA A 63 2.21 6.93 -3.43
CA ALA A 63 1.78 5.54 -3.59
C ALA A 63 0.37 5.42 -4.21
N VAL A 64 -0.60 6.17 -3.67
CA VAL A 64 -1.97 6.20 -4.21
C VAL A 64 -1.99 6.73 -5.64
N ARG A 65 -1.29 7.83 -5.91
CA ARG A 65 -1.21 8.43 -7.24
C ARG A 65 -0.63 7.46 -8.26
N ASP A 66 0.47 6.79 -7.92
CA ASP A 66 1.18 5.92 -8.84
C ASP A 66 0.37 4.62 -9.11
N ALA A 67 -0.28 4.07 -8.07
CA ALA A 67 -1.24 2.97 -8.23
C ALA A 67 -2.44 3.38 -9.10
N ALA A 68 -3.01 4.58 -8.89
CA ALA A 68 -4.13 5.09 -9.67
C ALA A 68 -3.75 5.35 -11.14
N ARG A 69 -2.54 5.85 -11.42
CA ARG A 69 -2.03 6.04 -12.79
C ARG A 69 -1.94 4.72 -13.56
N ALA A 70 -1.41 3.69 -12.93
CA ALA A 70 -1.33 2.38 -13.55
C ALA A 70 -2.70 1.72 -13.72
N GLY A 71 -3.54 1.78 -12.67
CA GLY A 71 -4.92 1.28 -12.73
C GLY A 71 -5.74 1.96 -13.83
N GLY A 72 -5.60 3.29 -13.97
CA GLY A 72 -6.23 4.06 -15.04
C GLY A 72 -5.76 3.63 -16.43
N ALA A 73 -4.46 3.43 -16.64
CA ALA A 73 -3.93 2.97 -17.94
C ALA A 73 -4.37 1.53 -18.29
N ILE A 74 -4.59 0.67 -17.29
CA ILE A 74 -5.11 -0.69 -17.48
C ILE A 74 -6.61 -0.63 -17.84
N LEU A 75 -7.39 0.08 -17.04
CA LEU A 75 -8.84 0.19 -17.24
C LEU A 75 -9.18 0.93 -18.54
N ASP A 76 -8.45 1.98 -18.90
CA ASP A 76 -8.66 2.71 -20.15
C ASP A 76 -8.46 1.80 -21.38
N ARG A 77 -7.46 0.92 -21.35
CA ARG A 77 -7.28 -0.08 -22.40
C ARG A 77 -8.48 -1.03 -22.44
N ILE A 78 -8.85 -1.62 -21.31
CA ILE A 78 -9.95 -2.58 -21.24
C ILE A 78 -11.24 -1.93 -21.75
N GLU A 79 -11.55 -0.72 -21.26
CA GLU A 79 -12.72 0.07 -21.63
C GLU A 79 -12.76 0.34 -23.13
N THR A 80 -11.64 0.82 -23.67
CA THR A 80 -11.50 1.09 -25.10
C THR A 80 -11.71 -0.17 -25.92
N GLN A 81 -11.06 -1.29 -25.56
CA GLN A 81 -11.14 -2.52 -26.34
C GLN A 81 -12.56 -3.08 -26.35
N HIS A 82 -13.21 -3.28 -25.20
CA HIS A 82 -14.56 -3.86 -25.18
C HIS A 82 -15.59 -3.00 -25.93
N THR A 83 -15.40 -1.67 -25.93
CA THR A 83 -16.30 -0.71 -26.59
C THR A 83 -16.18 -0.73 -28.11
N ILE A 84 -14.97 -0.91 -28.63
CA ILE A 84 -14.72 -0.96 -30.09
C ILE A 84 -14.83 -2.38 -30.67
N SER A 85 -15.04 -3.38 -29.81
CA SER A 85 -15.15 -4.77 -30.22
C SER A 85 -16.46 -5.09 -30.92
N THR A 86 -16.39 -6.08 -31.79
CA THR A 86 -17.51 -6.74 -32.47
C THR A 86 -17.33 -8.25 -32.37
N ILE A 87 -18.31 -9.01 -32.87
CA ILE A 87 -18.23 -10.49 -32.89
C ILE A 87 -17.09 -11.05 -33.76
N THR A 88 -16.49 -10.25 -34.66
CA THR A 88 -15.42 -10.69 -35.58
C THR A 88 -14.12 -9.89 -35.44
N HIS A 89 -14.15 -8.77 -34.72
CA HIS A 89 -13.02 -7.87 -34.50
C HIS A 89 -12.97 -7.51 -33.03
N ASP A 90 -12.01 -8.03 -32.30
CA ASP A 90 -11.89 -7.87 -30.86
C ASP A 90 -10.47 -8.15 -30.38
N CYS A 91 -10.13 -7.60 -29.21
CA CYS A 91 -8.82 -7.77 -28.57
C CYS A 91 -8.90 -8.32 -27.14
N LEU A 92 -10.08 -8.75 -26.67
CA LEU A 92 -10.36 -9.23 -25.33
C LEU A 92 -11.19 -10.52 -25.37
N SER A 93 -10.54 -11.65 -25.10
CA SER A 93 -11.21 -12.95 -25.00
C SER A 93 -11.48 -13.33 -23.53
N PRO A 94 -12.57 -14.07 -23.24
CA PRO A 94 -12.87 -14.60 -21.90
C PRO A 94 -11.89 -15.66 -21.41
N ASN A 95 -11.07 -16.23 -22.30
CA ASN A 95 -10.13 -17.29 -21.96
C ASN A 95 -9.00 -17.40 -22.99
N ASP A 96 -7.96 -18.13 -22.60
CA ASP A 96 -6.77 -18.38 -23.43
C ASP A 96 -7.06 -19.21 -24.69
N ALA A 97 -8.25 -19.80 -24.81
CA ALA A 97 -8.65 -20.57 -25.98
C ALA A 97 -9.29 -19.72 -27.10
N GLY A 98 -9.43 -18.40 -26.90
CA GLY A 98 -9.98 -17.51 -27.92
C GLY A 98 -11.50 -17.57 -28.05
N GLY A 99 -12.19 -17.74 -26.92
CA GLY A 99 -13.66 -17.71 -26.82
C GLY A 99 -14.31 -16.40 -27.33
N PRO A 100 -15.65 -16.31 -27.31
CA PRO A 100 -16.38 -15.19 -27.88
C PRO A 100 -15.90 -13.82 -27.36
N PRO A 101 -15.77 -12.80 -28.22
CA PRO A 101 -15.36 -11.45 -27.84
C PRO A 101 -16.08 -10.85 -26.63
N ALA A 102 -15.34 -10.10 -25.81
CA ALA A 102 -15.90 -9.28 -24.73
C ALA A 102 -16.58 -8.01 -25.29
N THR A 103 -17.61 -8.14 -26.11
CA THR A 103 -18.27 -6.99 -26.76
C THR A 103 -19.19 -6.23 -25.79
N GLY A 104 -18.79 -5.01 -25.42
CA GLY A 104 -19.56 -4.11 -24.56
C GLY A 104 -19.63 -4.52 -23.08
N ASN A 105 -20.13 -3.59 -22.27
CA ASN A 105 -20.13 -3.69 -20.80
C ASN A 105 -20.81 -4.95 -20.25
N THR A 106 -21.94 -5.37 -20.81
CA THR A 106 -22.67 -6.55 -20.31
C THR A 106 -21.85 -7.83 -20.45
N ASN A 107 -21.19 -8.01 -21.60
CA ASN A 107 -20.36 -9.19 -21.82
C ASN A 107 -19.10 -9.12 -20.97
N LEU A 108 -18.40 -7.98 -20.95
CA LEU A 108 -17.22 -7.80 -20.11
C LEU A 108 -17.51 -8.05 -18.63
N GLN A 109 -18.61 -7.52 -18.10
CA GLN A 109 -18.99 -7.69 -16.69
C GLN A 109 -19.35 -9.15 -16.35
N SER A 110 -19.92 -9.90 -17.29
CA SER A 110 -20.21 -11.33 -17.10
C SER A 110 -18.96 -12.21 -17.15
N MET A 111 -17.93 -11.78 -17.88
CA MET A 111 -16.63 -12.45 -17.94
C MET A 111 -15.79 -12.13 -16.71
N GLU A 112 -15.58 -10.84 -16.43
CA GLU A 112 -14.82 -10.36 -15.27
C GLU A 112 -15.38 -9.05 -14.72
N ALA A 113 -16.19 -9.16 -13.66
CA ALA A 113 -16.85 -8.02 -13.03
C ALA A 113 -15.87 -6.96 -12.47
N LYS A 114 -14.61 -7.33 -12.22
CA LYS A 114 -13.54 -6.42 -11.74
C LYS A 114 -12.89 -5.60 -12.85
N CYS A 115 -13.16 -5.92 -14.10
CA CYS A 115 -12.58 -5.24 -15.27
C CYS A 115 -13.42 -4.04 -15.75
N VAL A 116 -14.47 -3.67 -15.02
CA VAL A 116 -15.32 -2.50 -15.29
C VAL A 116 -14.91 -1.35 -14.37
N SER A 117 -14.89 -0.14 -14.91
CA SER A 117 -14.55 1.06 -14.13
C SER A 117 -15.54 1.29 -12.98
N ASP A 118 -15.01 1.41 -11.76
CA ASP A 118 -15.77 1.78 -10.56
C ASP A 118 -15.46 3.24 -10.18
N TRP A 119 -16.48 4.10 -10.27
CA TRP A 119 -16.40 5.53 -9.92
C TRP A 119 -16.96 5.83 -8.52
N THR A 120 -17.18 4.80 -7.70
CA THR A 120 -17.58 5.01 -6.31
C THR A 120 -16.50 5.75 -5.53
N ALA A 121 -16.93 6.56 -4.56
CA ALA A 121 -16.02 7.29 -3.72
C ALA A 121 -15.08 6.32 -2.98
N VAL A 122 -13.79 6.68 -2.90
CA VAL A 122 -12.77 5.90 -2.18
C VAL A 122 -13.19 5.76 -0.72
N LYS A 123 -13.35 4.52 -0.26
CA LYS A 123 -13.68 4.18 1.13
C LYS A 123 -12.49 3.51 1.79
N PRO A 124 -12.24 3.75 3.09
CA PRO A 124 -11.28 2.98 3.85
C PRO A 124 -11.65 1.50 3.81
N LYS A 125 -10.79 0.70 3.18
CA LYS A 125 -10.95 -0.75 3.11
C LYS A 125 -9.59 -1.40 3.25
N LYS A 126 -9.50 -2.43 4.08
CA LYS A 126 -8.31 -3.27 4.19
C LYS A 126 -8.53 -4.50 3.32
N GLU A 127 -8.00 -4.49 2.10
CA GLU A 127 -7.97 -5.67 1.25
C GLU A 127 -6.52 -6.07 0.98
N ALA A 128 -6.24 -7.36 1.11
CA ALA A 128 -4.99 -7.91 0.60
C ALA A 128 -5.12 -8.02 -0.92
N THR A 129 -4.15 -7.50 -1.66
CA THR A 129 -4.02 -7.77 -3.09
C THR A 129 -3.23 -9.05 -3.29
N VAL A 130 -3.76 -9.96 -4.11
CA VAL A 130 -3.05 -11.18 -4.53
C VAL A 130 -2.29 -10.99 -5.85
N ALA A 131 -2.58 -9.91 -6.58
CA ALA A 131 -2.02 -9.65 -7.91
C ALA A 131 -0.66 -8.93 -7.86
N VAL A 132 -0.38 -8.18 -6.79
CA VAL A 132 0.86 -7.43 -6.61
C VAL A 132 1.48 -7.79 -5.26
N SER A 133 2.70 -8.31 -5.28
CA SER A 133 3.48 -8.60 -4.08
C SER A 133 4.48 -7.47 -3.76
N HIS A 134 5.25 -7.61 -2.68
CA HIS A 134 6.37 -6.74 -2.35
C HIS A 134 7.53 -6.78 -3.36
N VAL A 135 7.55 -7.74 -4.29
CA VAL A 135 8.66 -7.93 -5.21
C VAL A 135 8.26 -7.68 -6.66
N GLY A 136 7.01 -7.96 -7.00
CA GLY A 136 6.50 -7.90 -8.37
C GLY A 136 5.07 -8.40 -8.53
N LEU A 137 4.61 -8.46 -9.78
CA LEU A 137 3.31 -9.01 -10.14
C LEU A 137 3.26 -10.53 -9.93
N GLN A 138 2.07 -11.04 -9.66
CA GLN A 138 1.78 -12.46 -9.48
C GLN A 138 0.96 -13.01 -10.66
N GLY A 139 0.84 -14.33 -10.75
CA GLY A 139 0.07 -15.00 -11.80
C GLY A 139 0.75 -14.96 -13.17
N GLU A 140 -0.05 -14.87 -14.24
CA GLU A 140 0.43 -14.96 -15.63
C GLU A 140 1.41 -13.85 -16.00
N LEU A 141 1.25 -12.64 -15.45
CA LEU A 141 2.16 -11.52 -15.68
C LEU A 141 3.49 -11.65 -14.91
N SER A 142 3.65 -12.64 -14.04
CA SER A 142 4.92 -12.90 -13.35
C SER A 142 6.00 -13.42 -14.30
N ARG A 143 5.60 -14.06 -15.41
CA ARG A 143 6.49 -14.66 -16.41
C ARG A 143 6.44 -13.94 -17.76
N ASN A 144 7.40 -14.26 -18.62
CA ASN A 144 7.35 -13.83 -20.02
C ASN A 144 6.22 -14.60 -20.71
N ASN A 145 5.40 -13.91 -21.50
CA ASN A 145 4.41 -14.55 -22.34
C ASN A 145 4.67 -14.17 -23.80
N ALA A 146 4.77 -15.17 -24.66
CA ALA A 146 4.94 -14.97 -26.10
C ALA A 146 3.61 -14.54 -26.74
N HIS A 147 3.69 -14.03 -27.98
CA HIS A 147 2.51 -13.60 -28.72
C HIS A 147 1.44 -14.68 -28.82
N SER A 148 1.83 -15.91 -29.19
CA SER A 148 0.93 -17.04 -29.34
C SER A 148 0.17 -17.42 -28.07
N GLU A 149 0.70 -17.09 -26.88
CA GLU A 149 0.02 -17.31 -25.60
C GLU A 149 -1.02 -16.23 -25.32
N LEU A 150 -0.82 -15.02 -25.84
CA LEU A 150 -1.66 -13.84 -25.57
C LEU A 150 -2.70 -13.57 -26.67
N SER A 151 -2.56 -14.13 -27.86
CA SER A 151 -3.31 -13.74 -29.06
C SER A 151 -4.13 -14.86 -29.70
N ASN A 152 -4.68 -15.76 -28.91
CA ASN A 152 -5.49 -16.87 -29.43
C ASN A 152 -6.90 -16.42 -29.85
N GLY A 153 -7.49 -17.04 -30.89
CA GLY A 153 -8.89 -16.82 -31.30
C GLY A 153 -9.17 -16.13 -32.64
N ASP A 154 -8.15 -15.72 -33.40
CA ASP A 154 -8.27 -15.07 -34.74
C ASP A 154 -9.37 -13.99 -34.90
N HIS A 155 -9.59 -13.17 -33.88
CA HIS A 155 -10.56 -12.06 -33.90
C HIS A 155 -9.98 -10.75 -34.45
N LYS A 156 -9.00 -10.81 -35.37
CA LYS A 156 -8.46 -9.65 -36.13
C LYS A 156 -8.11 -8.40 -35.29
N CYS A 157 -7.50 -8.58 -34.12
CA CYS A 157 -7.07 -7.49 -33.25
C CYS A 157 -5.93 -6.66 -33.87
N ASN A 158 -6.22 -5.53 -34.52
CA ASN A 158 -5.17 -4.69 -35.12
C ASN A 158 -4.21 -4.04 -34.11
N SER A 159 -4.56 -4.02 -32.81
CA SER A 159 -3.74 -3.43 -31.76
C SER A 159 -2.68 -4.37 -31.18
N ASN A 160 -2.69 -5.67 -31.56
CA ASN A 160 -1.69 -6.67 -31.17
C ASN A 160 -0.71 -7.04 -32.29
N SER A 161 -0.82 -6.37 -33.45
CA SER A 161 0.03 -6.59 -34.62
C SER A 161 1.50 -6.36 -34.33
N ALA A 162 2.37 -6.99 -35.11
CA ALA A 162 3.82 -6.81 -35.05
C ALA A 162 4.24 -5.34 -35.17
N ASP A 163 5.33 -4.97 -34.48
CA ASP A 163 5.90 -3.61 -34.53
C ASP A 163 6.47 -3.25 -35.91
N ILE A 164 6.84 -4.23 -36.72
CA ILE A 164 7.26 -4.04 -38.12
C ILE A 164 6.09 -3.71 -39.06
N ALA A 165 4.85 -3.95 -38.64
CA ALA A 165 3.64 -3.75 -39.44
C ALA A 165 2.42 -3.44 -38.55
N VAL A 166 2.46 -2.32 -37.83
CA VAL A 166 1.39 -1.93 -36.90
C VAL A 166 0.10 -1.57 -37.66
N LYS A 167 -0.90 -2.45 -37.59
CA LYS A 167 -2.16 -2.33 -38.34
C LYS A 167 -3.10 -1.26 -37.82
N LEU A 168 -2.92 -0.83 -36.57
CA LEU A 168 -3.67 0.30 -36.01
C LEU A 168 -3.44 1.61 -36.81
N LEU A 169 -2.26 1.78 -37.41
CA LEU A 169 -1.93 2.96 -38.21
C LEU A 169 -2.34 2.82 -39.67
N HIS A 170 -2.29 1.60 -40.22
CA HIS A 170 -2.72 1.31 -41.58
C HIS A 170 -3.21 -0.15 -41.66
N GLY A 171 -4.52 -0.34 -41.78
CA GLY A 171 -5.16 -1.66 -41.58
C GLY A 171 -4.63 -2.80 -42.44
N ASP A 172 -4.42 -2.57 -43.74
CA ASP A 172 -4.09 -3.64 -44.69
C ASP A 172 -2.61 -4.02 -44.68
N THR A 173 -1.73 -3.02 -44.63
CA THR A 173 -0.28 -3.20 -44.83
C THR A 173 0.53 -2.97 -43.55
N GLY A 174 -0.02 -2.21 -42.60
CA GLY A 174 0.66 -1.79 -41.38
C GLY A 174 1.73 -0.72 -41.61
N THR A 175 2.23 -0.16 -40.50
CA THR A 175 3.35 0.78 -40.50
C THR A 175 4.41 0.30 -39.53
N SER A 176 5.68 0.31 -39.94
CA SER A 176 6.79 -0.09 -39.07
C SER A 176 7.09 0.97 -38.01
N LEU A 177 7.11 0.55 -36.75
CA LEU A 177 7.49 1.29 -35.55
C LEU A 177 8.62 0.59 -34.78
N ALA A 178 9.32 -0.40 -35.36
CA ALA A 178 10.31 -1.22 -34.67
C ALA A 178 11.40 -0.40 -33.94
N ALA A 179 11.82 0.73 -34.52
CA ALA A 179 12.81 1.62 -33.90
C ALA A 179 12.30 2.33 -32.62
N ASN A 180 10.98 2.40 -32.41
CA ASN A 180 10.36 3.15 -31.32
C ASN A 180 10.01 2.28 -30.11
N ASN A 181 10.13 0.94 -30.21
CA ASN A 181 9.84 -0.02 -29.15
C ASN A 181 8.49 0.25 -28.43
N PRO A 182 7.35 0.09 -29.13
CA PRO A 182 6.05 0.49 -28.60
C PRO A 182 5.68 -0.32 -27.35
N LYS A 183 5.22 0.37 -26.31
CA LYS A 183 4.70 -0.23 -25.07
C LYS A 183 3.24 0.17 -24.86
N LEU A 184 2.46 -0.75 -24.29
CA LEU A 184 1.03 -0.60 -24.10
C LEU A 184 0.65 -0.94 -22.65
N VAL A 185 -0.47 -0.37 -22.19
CA VAL A 185 -1.16 -0.75 -20.94
C VAL A 185 -0.24 -0.70 -19.72
N ALA A 186 0.06 0.51 -19.25
CA ALA A 186 1.02 0.72 -18.16
C ALA A 186 2.38 0.03 -18.41
N GLU A 187 2.76 -0.12 -19.68
CA GLU A 187 4.00 -0.79 -20.14
C GLU A 187 4.11 -2.26 -19.74
N ILE A 188 2.99 -2.92 -19.44
CA ILE A 188 2.93 -4.36 -19.19
C ILE A 188 3.18 -5.12 -20.49
N PHE A 189 2.65 -4.60 -21.60
CA PHE A 189 2.82 -5.21 -22.91
C PHE A 189 3.80 -4.41 -23.78
N LYS A 190 4.53 -5.13 -24.61
CA LYS A 190 5.39 -4.58 -25.65
C LYS A 190 4.99 -5.16 -27.00
N LEU A 191 5.06 -4.35 -28.05
CA LEU A 191 4.98 -4.86 -29.41
C LEU A 191 6.37 -5.28 -29.87
N THR A 192 6.44 -6.44 -30.49
CA THR A 192 7.65 -7.05 -31.07
C THR A 192 7.41 -7.35 -32.54
N ASP A 193 8.42 -7.85 -33.23
CA ASP A 193 8.34 -8.31 -34.63
C ASP A 193 7.29 -9.41 -34.85
N ASN A 194 6.87 -10.09 -33.79
CA ASN A 194 5.86 -11.14 -33.80
C ASN A 194 4.51 -10.71 -33.19
N GLY A 195 4.37 -9.47 -32.73
CA GLY A 195 3.16 -8.96 -32.09
C GLY A 195 3.32 -8.65 -30.60
N ILE A 196 2.19 -8.62 -29.88
CA ILE A 196 2.16 -8.30 -28.45
C ILE A 196 2.85 -9.39 -27.61
N THR A 197 3.68 -9.00 -26.64
CA THR A 197 4.32 -9.91 -25.67
C THR A 197 4.37 -9.24 -24.29
N THR A 198 4.62 -10.02 -23.24
CA THR A 198 4.99 -9.50 -21.92
C THR A 198 6.40 -9.96 -21.53
N GLU A 199 7.06 -9.15 -20.72
CA GLU A 199 8.20 -9.64 -19.94
C GLU A 199 7.74 -10.13 -18.56
N GLY A 200 8.54 -10.97 -17.91
CA GLY A 200 8.24 -11.46 -16.56
C GLY A 200 8.39 -10.36 -15.52
N LEU A 201 7.30 -10.06 -14.82
CA LEU A 201 7.21 -8.99 -13.82
C LEU A 201 7.19 -9.52 -12.38
N ALA A 202 7.61 -10.77 -12.14
CA ALA A 202 7.74 -11.35 -10.80
C ALA A 202 8.70 -10.56 -9.88
N ASN A 203 9.72 -9.93 -10.46
CA ASN A 203 10.65 -9.05 -9.77
C ASN A 203 10.90 -7.78 -10.59
N VAL A 204 10.55 -6.63 -10.02
CA VAL A 204 10.61 -5.34 -10.71
C VAL A 204 11.72 -4.43 -10.22
N ALA A 205 12.58 -4.88 -9.30
CA ALA A 205 13.60 -4.02 -8.69
C ALA A 205 14.54 -3.36 -9.71
N ALA A 206 14.92 -4.08 -10.77
CA ALA A 206 15.75 -3.58 -11.86
C ALA A 206 14.96 -2.97 -13.04
N LYS A 207 13.63 -2.91 -12.92
CA LYS A 207 12.71 -2.52 -14.01
C LYS A 207 12.16 -1.10 -13.86
N GLN A 208 12.76 -0.27 -13.00
CA GLN A 208 12.30 1.10 -12.78
C GLN A 208 12.25 1.93 -14.08
N GLN A 209 13.17 1.69 -15.02
CA GLN A 209 13.22 2.42 -16.29
C GLN A 209 12.43 1.73 -17.41
N THR A 210 12.31 0.40 -17.35
CA THR A 210 11.65 -0.38 -18.42
C THR A 210 10.15 -0.54 -18.18
N ASN A 211 9.71 -0.58 -16.92
CA ASN A 211 8.31 -0.70 -16.52
C ASN A 211 8.04 0.18 -15.28
N PRO A 212 8.28 1.52 -15.35
CA PRO A 212 8.09 2.44 -14.23
C PRO A 212 6.72 2.31 -13.55
N TYR A 213 5.63 2.13 -14.31
CA TYR A 213 4.30 1.97 -13.71
C TYR A 213 4.24 0.76 -12.78
N VAL A 214 4.68 -0.41 -13.26
CA VAL A 214 4.67 -1.65 -12.48
C VAL A 214 5.62 -1.56 -11.28
N TYR A 215 6.81 -0.98 -11.48
CA TYR A 215 7.75 -0.70 -10.40
C TYR A 215 7.09 0.13 -9.29
N HIS A 216 6.42 1.23 -9.65
CA HIS A 216 5.83 2.14 -8.68
C HIS A 216 4.58 1.58 -8.00
N ILE A 217 3.79 0.71 -8.64
CA ILE A 217 2.72 -0.03 -7.96
C ILE A 217 3.30 -0.93 -6.85
N VAL A 218 4.43 -1.61 -7.10
CA VAL A 218 5.10 -2.43 -6.07
C VAL A 218 5.64 -1.58 -4.93
N GLN A 219 6.19 -0.40 -5.22
CA GLN A 219 6.57 0.56 -4.16
C GLN A 219 5.35 1.06 -3.38
N ALA A 220 4.21 1.25 -4.04
CA ALA A 220 2.97 1.66 -3.38
C ALA A 220 2.47 0.59 -2.39
N VAL A 221 2.55 -0.69 -2.74
CA VAL A 221 2.25 -1.79 -1.82
C VAL A 221 3.15 -1.73 -0.59
N LYS A 222 4.47 -1.59 -0.78
CA LYS A 222 5.43 -1.44 0.35
C LYS A 222 5.09 -0.24 1.23
N ALA A 223 4.86 0.93 0.63
CA ALA A 223 4.53 2.15 1.36
C ALA A 223 3.19 2.02 2.13
N SER A 224 2.22 1.28 1.59
CA SER A 224 0.93 1.05 2.25
C SER A 224 1.04 0.20 3.53
N GLU A 225 2.11 -0.60 3.65
CA GLU A 225 2.38 -1.42 4.82
C GLU A 225 3.29 -0.73 5.84
N GLU A 226 3.85 0.44 5.53
CA GLU A 226 4.58 1.24 6.49
C GLU A 226 3.64 1.66 7.62
N THR A 227 3.67 0.93 8.73
CA THR A 227 2.90 1.22 9.93
C THR A 227 3.75 2.01 10.92
N ILE A 228 3.09 2.77 11.78
CA ILE A 228 3.75 3.25 12.99
C ILE A 228 3.66 2.07 13.96
N THR A 229 4.78 1.45 14.29
CA THR A 229 4.83 0.49 15.38
C THR A 229 5.00 1.27 16.66
N LEU A 230 3.90 1.48 17.39
CA LEU A 230 3.98 1.94 18.77
C LEU A 230 4.41 0.76 19.65
N GLU A 231 5.27 1.01 20.64
CA GLU A 231 5.60 -0.01 21.63
C GLU A 231 4.34 -0.39 22.41
N ASP A 232 4.07 -1.69 22.52
CA ASP A 232 2.95 -2.19 23.29
C ASP A 232 3.26 -2.11 24.78
N VAL A 233 2.69 -1.11 25.44
CA VAL A 233 2.84 -0.88 26.88
C VAL A 233 1.58 -1.23 27.67
N SER A 234 0.70 -2.07 27.11
CA SER A 234 -0.61 -2.42 27.70
C SER A 234 -0.56 -3.07 29.08
N THR A 235 0.62 -3.52 29.52
CA THR A 235 0.82 -4.14 30.83
C THR A 235 2.13 -3.65 31.43
N LEU A 236 2.20 -3.65 32.76
CA LEU A 236 3.41 -3.30 33.50
C LEU A 236 4.62 -4.16 33.06
N TYR A 237 4.38 -5.44 32.75
CA TYR A 237 5.41 -6.34 32.24
C TYR A 237 6.01 -5.87 30.90
N LYS A 238 5.17 -5.40 29.98
CA LYS A 238 5.63 -4.90 28.67
C LYS A 238 6.19 -3.48 28.75
N ALA A 239 5.73 -2.65 29.69
CA ALA A 239 6.21 -1.29 29.88
C ALA A 239 7.67 -1.24 30.36
N LYS A 240 8.06 -2.12 31.29
CA LYS A 240 9.41 -2.16 31.88
C LYS A 240 10.57 -2.28 30.86
N PRO A 241 10.52 -3.17 29.86
CA PRO A 241 11.60 -3.28 28.88
C PRO A 241 11.52 -2.22 27.77
N SER A 242 10.38 -1.56 27.58
CA SER A 242 10.09 -0.68 26.44
C SER A 242 10.91 0.62 26.48
N ASN A 243 11.40 1.06 25.32
CA ASN A 243 12.30 2.22 25.23
C ASN A 243 11.60 3.54 25.49
N SER A 244 10.35 3.69 25.04
CA SER A 244 9.57 4.92 25.24
C SER A 244 9.22 5.13 26.72
N PRO A 245 8.66 4.14 27.46
CA PRO A 245 8.55 4.22 28.92
C PRO A 245 9.88 4.48 29.64
N LYS A 246 10.99 3.88 29.18
CA LYS A 246 12.31 4.15 29.78
C LYS A 246 12.73 5.60 29.62
N SER A 247 12.54 6.17 28.44
CA SER A 247 12.84 7.56 28.12
C SER A 247 12.16 8.53 29.09
N VAL A 248 10.85 8.37 29.32
CA VAL A 248 10.11 9.24 30.24
C VAL A 248 10.36 8.91 31.72
N ALA A 249 10.65 7.65 32.04
CA ALA A 249 11.02 7.24 33.39
C ALA A 249 12.36 7.85 33.86
N ARG A 250 13.32 8.06 32.95
CA ARG A 250 14.56 8.81 33.23
C ARG A 250 14.25 10.21 33.76
N VAL A 251 13.26 10.87 33.17
CA VAL A 251 12.84 12.22 33.58
C VAL A 251 12.10 12.18 34.92
N HIS A 252 11.06 11.36 35.02
CA HIS A 252 10.12 11.43 36.15
C HIS A 252 10.52 10.62 37.39
N PHE A 253 11.34 9.57 37.23
CA PHE A 253 11.80 8.75 38.36
C PHE A 253 13.27 8.95 38.71
N LEU A 254 14.11 9.31 37.74
CA LEU A 254 15.55 9.49 37.94
C LEU A 254 15.98 10.96 37.96
N GLY A 255 15.13 11.89 37.53
CA GLY A 255 15.45 13.33 37.46
C GLY A 255 16.52 13.66 36.41
N THR A 256 16.68 12.79 35.41
CA THR A 256 17.68 12.91 34.33
C THR A 256 17.01 13.33 33.02
N ILE A 257 17.80 13.56 31.96
CA ILE A 257 17.26 13.84 30.64
C ILE A 257 16.83 12.55 29.92
N HIS A 258 15.93 12.67 28.97
CA HIS A 258 15.36 11.54 28.21
C HIS A 258 16.41 10.68 27.47
N THR A 259 17.59 11.23 27.15
CA THR A 259 18.70 10.51 26.49
C THR A 259 19.74 9.94 27.45
N ASP A 260 19.64 10.16 28.77
CA ASP A 260 20.63 9.69 29.73
C ASP A 260 20.41 8.21 30.07
N THR A 261 21.17 7.33 29.42
CA THR A 261 21.06 5.88 29.58
C THR A 261 21.91 5.33 30.74
N THR A 262 22.61 6.17 31.49
CA THR A 262 23.60 5.72 32.50
C THR A 262 22.99 4.91 33.64
N ARG A 263 21.68 5.04 33.86
CA ARG A 263 20.92 4.40 34.94
C ARG A 263 19.74 3.57 34.44
N ASP A 264 19.78 3.13 33.19
CA ASP A 264 18.71 2.33 32.58
C ASP A 264 18.43 1.01 33.32
N THR A 265 19.44 0.47 34.02
CA THR A 265 19.29 -0.72 34.86
C THR A 265 18.34 -0.49 36.03
N ASP A 266 18.21 0.75 36.52
CA ASP A 266 17.36 1.10 37.66
C ASP A 266 15.90 1.32 37.25
N VAL A 267 15.66 1.59 35.96
CA VAL A 267 14.36 2.03 35.44
C VAL A 267 13.24 1.01 35.62
N PRO A 268 13.41 -0.29 35.30
CA PRO A 268 12.37 -1.30 35.49
C PRO A 268 11.87 -1.42 36.93
N ASP A 269 12.78 -1.31 37.90
CA ASP A 269 12.47 -1.38 39.33
C ASP A 269 11.76 -0.12 39.82
N LYS A 270 12.15 1.06 39.30
CA LYS A 270 11.44 2.31 39.56
C LYS A 270 10.02 2.30 39.00
N ILE A 271 9.84 1.77 37.80
CA ILE A 271 8.50 1.54 37.22
C ILE A 271 7.70 0.58 38.11
N GLN A 272 8.25 -0.57 38.51
CA GLN A 272 7.55 -1.50 39.42
C GLN A 272 7.14 -0.84 40.74
N THR A 273 8.05 -0.06 41.34
CA THR A 273 7.83 0.58 42.62
C THR A 273 6.75 1.66 42.53
N ALA A 274 6.72 2.41 41.42
CA ALA A 274 5.77 3.50 41.22
C ALA A 274 4.32 3.01 41.04
N PHE A 275 4.13 1.83 40.46
CA PHE A 275 2.81 1.29 40.16
C PHE A 275 2.38 0.14 41.07
N GLY A 276 3.20 -0.34 42.01
CA GLY A 276 2.81 -1.33 43.04
C GLY A 276 2.44 -2.72 42.52
N SER A 277 1.43 -2.81 41.65
CA SER A 277 0.92 -4.01 41.01
C SER A 277 0.57 -3.80 39.52
N PRO A 278 0.35 -4.89 38.75
CA PRO A 278 -0.18 -4.79 37.39
C PRO A 278 -1.57 -4.15 37.33
N GLU A 279 -2.44 -4.36 38.33
CA GLU A 279 -3.80 -3.79 38.33
C GLU A 279 -3.76 -2.25 38.42
N GLU A 280 -2.91 -1.72 39.30
CA GLU A 280 -2.70 -0.28 39.49
C GLU A 280 -2.13 0.39 38.22
N TYR A 281 -1.26 -0.30 37.48
CA TYR A 281 -0.76 0.18 36.19
C TYR A 281 -1.87 0.26 35.12
N THR A 282 -2.77 -0.72 35.07
CA THR A 282 -3.85 -0.76 34.07
C THR A 282 -5.07 0.11 34.41
N ALA A 283 -5.14 0.61 35.65
CA ALA A 283 -6.24 1.47 36.11
C ALA A 283 -6.12 2.92 35.59
N ILE A 284 -4.94 3.31 35.09
CA ILE A 284 -4.62 4.61 34.49
C ILE A 284 -4.80 4.54 32.97
#